data_AF-A0A3R7BTT9-F1
#
_entry.id   AF-A0A3R7BTT9-F1
#
_cell.length_a   1.000
_cell.length_b   1.000
_cell.length_c   1.000
_cell.angle_alpha   90.00
_cell.angle_beta   90.00
_cell.angle_gamma   90.00
#
_symmetry.space_group_name_H-M   'P 1'
#
loop_
_entity.id
_entity.type
_entity.pdbx_description
1 polymer ?
#
loop_
_entity_poly.entity_id
_entity_poly.type
_entity_poly.pdbx_seq_one_letter_code
_entity_poly.pdbx_strand_id
1 'polypeptide(L)'
;MDSGMNENRQHATLDSLIDNQLSESTKICYNSKLNQVVEWVKGQSRYELLKDDDSLDLNNFQYSDFMDFAVWKYKHSKCRVDTISGYRSAMRYYFEREGVEVPQALAKKHWVLERFRDLL
;
A
#
# COMPACT_ATOMS: atom_id res chain seq x y z
N MET A 1 42.65 -20.46 -11.66
CA MET A 1 41.92 -19.50 -10.82
C MET A 1 40.74 -19.03 -11.65
N ASP A 2 39.58 -19.67 -11.49
CA ASP A 2 38.33 -19.19 -12.09
C ASP A 2 37.18 -19.66 -11.21
N SER A 3 36.81 -18.83 -10.24
CA SER A 3 35.66 -19.04 -9.35
C SER A 3 35.21 -17.66 -8.91
N GLY A 4 34.50 -16.96 -9.80
CA GLY A 4 34.08 -15.58 -9.56
C GLY A 4 32.81 -15.13 -10.30
N MET A 5 32.03 -16.05 -10.89
CA MET A 5 30.84 -15.68 -11.70
C MET A 5 29.54 -16.43 -11.36
N ASN A 6 29.48 -17.19 -10.26
CA ASN A 6 28.27 -17.95 -9.91
C ASN A 6 27.38 -17.28 -8.83
N GLU A 7 27.95 -16.51 -7.92
CA GLU A 7 27.20 -15.98 -6.77
C GLU A 7 26.24 -14.82 -7.16
N ASN A 8 26.64 -13.99 -8.13
CA ASN A 8 25.82 -12.86 -8.60
C ASN A 8 24.57 -13.30 -9.39
N ARG A 9 24.62 -14.46 -10.06
CA ARG A 9 23.48 -14.97 -10.86
C ARG A 9 22.38 -15.54 -9.98
N GLN A 10 22.74 -16.13 -8.84
CA GLN A 10 21.78 -16.75 -7.92
C GLN A 10 21.02 -15.69 -7.12
N HIS A 11 21.68 -14.62 -6.66
CA HIS A 11 21.04 -13.50 -5.97
C HIS A 11 20.04 -12.75 -6.89
N ALA A 12 20.45 -12.41 -8.11
CA ALA A 12 19.56 -11.74 -9.08
C ALA A 12 18.34 -12.61 -9.46
N THR A 13 18.45 -13.93 -9.37
CA THR A 13 17.35 -14.87 -9.66
C THR A 13 16.35 -14.95 -8.52
N LEU A 14 16.80 -14.84 -7.26
CA LEU A 14 15.94 -14.93 -6.08
C LEU A 14 15.19 -13.61 -5.83
N ASP A 15 15.87 -12.48 -5.98
CA ASP A 15 15.25 -11.15 -5.91
C ASP A 15 14.24 -10.96 -7.07
N SER A 16 14.56 -11.41 -8.29
CA SER A 16 13.61 -11.39 -9.41
C SER A 16 12.45 -12.38 -9.28
N LEU A 17 12.60 -13.47 -8.51
CA LEU A 17 11.52 -14.40 -8.16
C LEU A 17 10.55 -13.80 -7.12
N ILE A 18 11.08 -13.03 -6.18
CA ILE A 18 10.30 -12.28 -5.18
C ILE A 18 9.61 -11.07 -5.85
N ASP A 19 10.31 -10.35 -6.72
CA ASP A 19 9.76 -9.25 -7.53
C ASP A 19 8.74 -9.73 -8.58
N ASN A 20 8.71 -11.03 -8.90
CA ASN A 20 7.82 -11.63 -9.91
C ASN A 20 6.39 -11.95 -9.42
N GLN A 21 6.03 -11.68 -8.16
CA GLN A 21 4.68 -12.00 -7.67
C GLN A 21 3.58 -11.12 -8.26
N LEU A 22 3.90 -9.93 -8.74
CA LEU A 22 2.93 -9.00 -9.34
C LEU A 22 3.39 -8.58 -10.73
N SER A 23 2.43 -8.47 -11.66
CA SER A 23 2.70 -7.87 -12.97
C SER A 23 3.17 -6.42 -12.81
N GLU A 24 4.00 -5.95 -13.74
CA GLU A 24 4.42 -4.53 -13.78
C GLU A 24 3.23 -3.57 -13.81
N SER A 25 2.16 -3.93 -14.54
CA SER A 25 0.91 -3.17 -14.54
C SER A 25 0.26 -3.07 -13.15
N THR A 26 0.36 -4.12 -12.33
CA THR A 26 -0.15 -4.10 -10.96
C THR A 26 0.73 -3.23 -10.06
N LYS A 27 2.06 -3.29 -10.20
CA LYS A 27 2.99 -2.41 -9.48
C LYS A 27 2.72 -0.94 -9.79
N ILE A 28 2.54 -0.59 -11.07
CA ILE A 28 2.17 0.77 -11.50
C ILE A 28 0.83 1.19 -10.88
N CYS A 29 -0.16 0.31 -10.90
CA CYS A 29 -1.47 0.57 -10.29
C CYS A 29 -1.35 0.80 -8.77
N TYR A 30 -0.53 0.02 -8.08
CA TYR A 30 -0.31 0.16 -6.63
C TYR A 30 0.46 1.44 -6.29
N ASN A 31 1.48 1.81 -7.09
CA ASN A 31 2.18 3.08 -6.93
C ASN A 31 1.22 4.27 -7.10
N SER A 32 0.35 4.24 -8.12
CA SER A 32 -0.66 5.28 -8.32
C SER A 32 -1.63 5.40 -7.13
N LYS A 33 -1.96 4.27 -6.49
CA LYS A 33 -2.83 4.25 -5.31
C LYS A 33 -2.13 4.80 -4.07
N LEU A 34 -0.86 4.44 -3.85
CA LEU A 34 -0.06 4.98 -2.74
C LEU A 34 0.11 6.49 -2.87
N ASN A 35 0.42 6.98 -4.08
CA ASN A 35 0.55 8.42 -4.33
C ASN A 35 -0.75 9.17 -4.01
N GLN A 36 -1.92 8.59 -4.30
CA GLN A 36 -3.19 9.21 -3.92
C GLN A 36 -3.42 9.24 -2.40
N VAL A 37 -2.87 8.29 -1.65
CA VAL A 37 -2.88 8.35 -0.17
C VAL A 37 -1.95 9.47 0.31
N VAL A 38 -0.74 9.59 -0.26
CA VAL A 38 0.20 10.68 0.05
C VAL A 38 -0.40 12.05 -0.24
N GLU A 39 -1.02 12.23 -1.41
CA GLU A 39 -1.68 13.49 -1.77
C GLU A 39 -2.85 13.82 -0.82
N TRP A 40 -3.58 12.79 -0.38
CA TRP A 40 -4.60 12.99 0.65
C TRP A 40 -4.00 13.41 1.99
N VAL A 41 -2.93 12.76 2.45
CA VAL A 41 -2.20 13.12 3.68
C VAL A 41 -1.73 14.58 3.63
N LYS A 42 -1.11 14.99 2.52
CA LYS A 42 -0.69 16.38 2.27
C LYS A 42 -1.89 17.33 2.29
N GLY A 43 -2.98 16.96 1.63
CA GLY A 43 -4.23 17.74 1.62
C GLY A 43 -4.93 17.86 2.98
N GLN A 44 -4.68 16.93 3.91
CA GLN A 44 -5.12 17.02 5.31
C GLN A 44 -4.10 17.71 6.24
N SER A 45 -2.97 18.16 5.70
CA SER A 45 -1.84 18.72 6.46
C SER A 45 -1.28 17.79 7.54
N ARG A 46 -1.36 16.47 7.31
CA ARG A 46 -0.91 15.42 8.23
C ARG A 46 0.54 14.99 7.96
N TYR A 47 1.45 15.96 7.95
CA TYR A 47 2.85 15.74 7.57
C TYR A 47 3.61 14.78 8.53
N GLU A 48 3.07 14.54 9.74
CA GLU A 48 3.58 13.53 10.67
C GLU A 48 3.52 12.09 10.12
N LEU A 49 2.71 11.86 9.07
CA LEU A 49 2.57 10.57 8.40
C LEU A 49 3.51 10.41 7.19
N LEU A 50 4.39 11.37 6.94
CA LEU A 50 5.34 11.35 5.84
C LEU A 50 6.77 11.22 6.35
N LYS A 51 7.61 10.56 5.56
CA LYS A 51 9.07 10.57 5.72
C LYS A 51 9.62 11.90 5.16
N ASP A 52 10.91 12.16 5.41
CA ASP A 52 11.60 13.37 4.92
C ASP A 52 11.61 13.52 3.39
N ASP A 53 11.44 12.42 2.65
CA ASP A 53 11.37 12.38 1.19
C ASP A 53 9.94 12.53 0.63
N ASP A 54 8.99 12.97 1.46
CA ASP A 54 7.56 13.08 1.15
C ASP A 54 6.84 11.75 0.87
N SER A 55 7.51 10.61 1.02
CA SER A 55 6.85 9.30 0.92
C SER A 55 6.07 8.98 2.20
N LEU A 56 5.12 8.05 2.12
CA LEU A 56 4.31 7.65 3.26
C LEU A 56 5.17 6.91 4.29
N ASP A 57 5.15 7.34 5.56
CA ASP A 57 5.80 6.60 6.64
C ASP A 57 4.90 5.49 7.16
N LEU A 58 5.16 4.26 6.72
CA LEU A 58 4.37 3.09 7.13
C LEU A 58 4.56 2.70 8.60
N ASN A 59 5.60 3.19 9.28
CA ASN A 59 5.75 2.96 10.73
C ASN A 59 4.77 3.83 11.52
N ASN A 60 4.48 5.04 11.03
CA ASN A 60 3.56 5.97 11.67
C ASN A 60 2.13 5.83 11.13
N PHE A 61 1.96 5.44 9.88
CA PHE A 61 0.65 5.29 9.24
C PHE A 61 -0.16 4.13 9.81
N GLN A 62 -1.29 4.42 10.45
CA GLN A 62 -2.13 3.44 11.12
C GLN A 62 -3.34 3.03 10.28
N TYR A 63 -3.99 1.93 10.70
CA TYR A 63 -5.25 1.51 10.08
C TYR A 63 -6.36 2.57 10.19
N SER A 64 -6.39 3.36 11.26
CA SER A 64 -7.33 4.49 11.40
C SER A 64 -7.15 5.52 10.28
N ASP A 65 -5.90 5.82 9.90
CA ASP A 65 -5.61 6.80 8.86
C ASP A 65 -6.06 6.31 7.50
N PHE A 66 -5.85 5.02 7.23
CA PHE A 66 -6.41 4.38 6.05
C PHE A 66 -7.94 4.43 6.03
N MET A 67 -8.60 4.27 7.17
CA MET A 67 -10.05 4.36 7.28
C MET A 67 -10.55 5.77 7.00
N ASP A 68 -9.89 6.79 7.53
CA ASP A 68 -10.21 8.19 7.27
C ASP A 68 -10.07 8.51 5.78
N PHE A 69 -8.99 8.04 5.14
CA PHE A 69 -8.81 8.11 3.69
C PHE A 69 -9.95 7.41 2.94
N ALA A 70 -10.31 6.19 3.33
CA ALA A 70 -11.33 5.39 2.66
C ALA A 70 -12.72 6.05 2.75
N VAL A 71 -13.07 6.57 3.92
CA VAL A 71 -14.32 7.33 4.14
C VAL A 71 -14.30 8.62 3.33
N TRP A 72 -13.18 9.34 3.33
CA TRP A 72 -13.02 10.56 2.53
C TRP A 72 -13.20 10.26 1.03
N LYS A 73 -12.56 9.21 0.49
CA LYS A 73 -12.68 8.81 -0.92
C LYS A 73 -14.10 8.40 -1.29
N TYR A 74 -14.79 7.68 -0.40
CA TYR A 74 -16.17 7.29 -0.61
C TYR A 74 -17.10 8.51 -0.68
N LYS A 75 -17.00 9.42 0.29
CA LYS A 75 -17.90 10.58 0.40
C LYS A 75 -17.60 11.67 -0.63
N HIS A 76 -16.33 12.01 -0.84
CA HIS A 76 -15.93 13.20 -1.61
C HIS A 76 -15.59 12.89 -3.06
N SER A 77 -14.94 11.75 -3.33
CA SER A 77 -14.61 11.33 -4.70
C SER A 77 -15.66 10.38 -5.30
N LYS A 78 -16.71 10.01 -4.55
CA LYS A 78 -17.75 9.05 -4.95
C LYS A 78 -17.17 7.72 -5.47
N CYS A 79 -16.03 7.31 -4.92
CA CYS A 79 -15.39 6.08 -5.33
C CYS A 79 -16.19 4.87 -4.86
N ARG A 80 -16.31 3.87 -5.74
CA ARG A 80 -16.95 2.59 -5.42
C ARG A 80 -16.12 1.78 -4.43
N VAL A 81 -16.79 0.91 -3.69
CA VAL A 81 -16.21 0.02 -2.67
C VAL A 81 -15.13 -0.93 -3.25
N ASP A 82 -15.27 -1.34 -4.51
CA ASP A 82 -14.25 -2.13 -5.23
C ASP A 82 -12.92 -1.37 -5.37
N THR A 83 -13.00 -0.07 -5.61
CA THR A 83 -11.85 0.81 -5.76
C THR A 83 -11.13 0.99 -4.42
N ILE A 84 -11.90 1.14 -3.32
CA ILE A 84 -11.40 1.18 -1.93
C ILE A 84 -10.68 -0.13 -1.59
N SER A 85 -11.25 -1.26 -1.98
CA SER A 85 -10.61 -2.58 -1.82
C SER A 85 -9.26 -2.64 -2.55
N GLY A 86 -9.15 -2.00 -3.71
CA GLY A 86 -7.89 -1.84 -4.44
C GLY A 86 -6.83 -1.04 -3.67
N TYR A 87 -7.20 0.04 -2.98
CA TYR A 87 -6.26 0.78 -2.12
C TYR A 87 -5.77 -0.08 -0.96
N ARG A 88 -6.67 -0.82 -0.32
CA ARG A 88 -6.31 -1.71 0.78
C ARG A 88 -5.33 -2.80 0.34
N SER A 89 -5.50 -3.37 -0.84
CA SER A 89 -4.52 -4.31 -1.41
C SER A 89 -3.17 -3.66 -1.67
N ALA A 90 -3.15 -2.44 -2.21
CA ALA A 90 -1.91 -1.69 -2.41
C ALA A 90 -1.20 -1.39 -1.07
N MET A 91 -1.93 -0.89 -0.06
CA MET A 91 -1.38 -0.63 1.26
C MET A 91 -0.76 -1.88 1.87
N ARG A 92 -1.52 -3.00 1.89
CA ARG A 92 -1.00 -4.28 2.37
C ARG A 92 0.31 -4.67 1.68
N TYR A 93 0.37 -4.53 0.35
CA TYR A 93 1.59 -4.81 -0.41
C TYR A 93 2.78 -3.95 0.04
N TYR A 94 2.61 -2.65 0.31
CA TYR A 94 3.71 -1.81 0.79
C TYR A 94 4.14 -2.13 2.21
N PHE A 95 3.20 -2.43 3.12
CA PHE A 95 3.55 -2.90 4.47
C PHE A 95 4.38 -4.19 4.40
N GLU A 96 3.93 -5.18 3.62
CA GLU A 96 4.67 -6.44 3.42
C GLU A 96 6.05 -6.21 2.77
N ARG A 97 6.13 -5.31 1.78
CA ARG A 97 7.37 -4.99 1.06
C ARG A 97 8.39 -4.25 1.93
N GLU A 98 7.94 -3.36 2.81
CA GLU A 98 8.83 -2.64 3.75
C GLU A 98 9.14 -3.47 5.02
N GLY A 99 8.58 -4.67 5.15
CA GLY A 99 8.77 -5.54 6.32
C GLY A 99 8.11 -4.98 7.60
N VAL A 100 7.15 -4.05 7.45
CA VAL A 100 6.41 -3.45 8.55
C VAL A 100 5.21 -4.35 8.88
N GLU A 101 4.86 -4.44 10.16
CA GLU A 101 3.71 -5.22 10.59
C GLU A 101 2.44 -4.74 9.89
N VAL A 102 1.79 -5.63 9.12
CA VAL A 102 0.52 -5.32 8.46
C VAL A 102 -0.57 -5.23 9.52
N PRO A 103 -1.26 -4.09 9.67
CA PRO A 103 -2.41 -4.00 10.58
C PRO A 103 -3.42 -5.11 10.31
N GLN A 104 -3.83 -5.86 11.34
CA GLN A 104 -4.68 -7.06 11.19
C GLN A 104 -5.97 -6.79 10.39
N ALA A 105 -6.51 -5.58 10.46
CA ALA A 105 -7.67 -5.17 9.70
C ALA A 105 -7.39 -4.98 8.19
N LEU A 106 -6.17 -4.59 7.81
CA LEU A 106 -5.71 -4.62 6.42
C LEU A 106 -5.44 -6.04 5.91
N ALA A 107 -5.29 -7.03 6.78
CA ALA A 107 -5.11 -8.44 6.38
C ALA A 107 -6.44 -9.17 6.07
N LYS A 108 -7.57 -8.76 6.68
CA LYS A 108 -8.89 -9.40 6.49
C LYS A 108 -9.49 -9.11 5.10
N LYS A 109 -9.89 -10.12 4.32
CA LYS A 109 -10.48 -9.92 2.97
C LYS A 109 -11.86 -9.23 2.94
N HIS A 110 -12.63 -9.25 4.04
CA HIS A 110 -14.06 -8.91 4.03
C HIS A 110 -14.46 -7.77 4.99
N TRP A 111 -13.61 -6.75 5.17
CA TRP A 111 -13.85 -5.69 6.17
C TRP A 111 -14.70 -4.51 5.65
N VAL A 112 -14.86 -4.35 4.33
CA VAL A 112 -15.43 -3.13 3.73
C VAL A 112 -16.95 -3.06 3.86
N LEU A 113 -17.66 -4.19 3.92
CA LEU A 113 -19.13 -4.16 3.89
C LEU A 113 -19.78 -3.83 5.24
N GLU A 114 -19.12 -4.08 6.37
CA GLU A 114 -19.72 -3.84 7.69
C GLU A 114 -19.66 -2.36 8.08
N ARG A 115 -18.54 -1.68 7.80
CA ARG A 115 -18.33 -0.28 8.23
C ARG A 115 -18.87 0.77 7.27
N PHE A 116 -18.98 0.46 5.98
CA PHE A 116 -19.62 1.35 5.00
C PHE A 116 -21.14 1.21 4.97
N ARG A 117 -21.70 0.17 5.60
CA ARG A 117 -23.16 0.01 5.77
C ARG A 117 -23.77 1.14 6.58
N ASP A 118 -23.06 1.62 7.61
CA ASP A 118 -23.53 2.70 8.48
C ASP A 118 -23.27 4.11 7.91
N LEU A 119 -22.64 4.19 6.72
CA LEU A 119 -22.33 5.43 6.00
C LEU A 119 -23.24 5.66 4.78
N LEU A 120 -24.13 4.71 4.49
CA LEU A 120 -25.19 4.76 3.50
C LEU A 120 -26.52 5.12 4.17
#